data_AF-A0A8H4CQ72-F1
#
_entry.id   AF-A0A8H4CQ72-F1
#
_cell.length_a   1.000
_cell.length_b   1.000
_cell.length_c   1.000
_cell.angle_alpha   90.00
_cell.angle_beta   90.00
_cell.angle_gamma   90.00
#
_symmetry.space_group_name_H-M   'P 1'
#
loop_
_entity.id
_entity.type
_entity.pdbx_description
1 polymer ?
#
loop_
_entity_poly.entity_id
_entity_poly.type
_entity_poly.pdbx_seq_one_letter_code
_entity_poly.pdbx_strand_id
1 'polypeptide(L)'
;MISSMAAPSAAGVLGCLFTLLGLSGLLIIARLWLRLQIQSQPLALSDGLLVIAWFSCLAQAVLVILMRNEDVLHPDINYTLFNWEADPPKLEHVRKLIWVTIFPFFSALYFCKFALLATYLQLFPPFMTVLRKMLYATIVYCVSGYIVSISLQLFLCWPIERNWYGDP
;
A
#
# COMPACT_ATOMS: atom_id res chain seq x y z
N MET A 1 13.85 16.58 27.63
CA MET A 1 12.39 16.37 27.73
C MET A 1 11.85 16.36 26.31
N ILE A 2 11.98 15.23 25.62
CA ILE A 2 11.47 15.04 24.26
C ILE A 2 10.05 14.51 24.47
N SER A 3 9.05 15.27 24.03
CA SER A 3 7.66 14.82 24.02
C SER A 3 7.58 13.53 23.20
N SER A 4 7.41 12.39 23.88
CA SER A 4 6.96 11.15 23.27
C SER A 4 5.64 11.48 22.59
N MET A 5 5.64 11.55 21.27
CA MET A 5 4.39 11.70 20.51
C MET A 5 3.52 10.51 20.87
N ALA A 6 2.45 10.75 21.64
CA ALA A 6 1.47 9.73 21.94
C ALA A 6 1.02 9.12 20.62
N ALA A 7 1.10 7.78 20.50
CA ALA A 7 0.70 7.12 19.27
C ALA A 7 -0.75 7.51 18.93
N PRO A 8 -1.03 7.82 17.65
CA PRO A 8 -2.34 8.33 17.26
C PRO A 8 -3.42 7.31 17.60
N SER A 9 -4.58 7.79 18.03
CA SER A 9 -5.70 6.91 18.37
C SER A 9 -6.17 6.13 17.13
N ALA A 10 -6.61 4.88 17.34
CA ALA A 10 -7.14 3.99 16.32
C ALA A 10 -8.19 4.68 15.43
N ALA A 11 -9.09 5.43 16.07
CA ALA A 11 -10.16 6.17 15.40
C ALA A 11 -9.62 7.31 14.52
N GLY A 12 -8.57 8.01 14.97
CA GLY A 12 -7.91 9.05 14.18
C GLY A 12 -7.25 8.48 12.92
N VAL A 13 -6.51 7.37 13.07
CA VAL A 13 -5.86 6.69 11.93
C VAL A 13 -6.89 6.24 10.91
N LEU A 14 -7.98 5.60 11.35
CA LEU A 14 -9.05 5.15 10.47
C LEU A 14 -9.79 6.32 9.79
N GLY A 15 -10.08 7.39 10.53
CA GLY A 15 -10.70 8.59 9.97
C GLY A 15 -9.86 9.21 8.86
N CYS A 16 -8.55 9.36 9.08
CA CYS A 16 -7.61 9.82 8.06
C CYS A 16 -7.57 8.87 6.85
N LEU A 17 -7.54 7.56 7.09
CA LEU A 17 -7.47 6.57 6.04
C LEU A 17 -8.69 6.61 5.11
N PHE A 18 -9.92 6.63 5.66
CA PHE A 18 -11.14 6.68 4.86
C PHE A 18 -11.34 8.02 4.13
N THR A 19 -10.98 9.13 4.76
CA THR A 19 -11.08 10.44 4.10
C THR A 19 -10.14 10.55 2.91
N LEU A 20 -8.89 10.12 3.07
CA LEU A 20 -7.91 10.08 1.97
C LEU A 20 -8.29 9.08 0.88
N LEU A 21 -8.82 7.90 1.26
CA LEU A 21 -9.28 6.90 0.31
C LEU A 21 -10.50 7.39 -0.50
N GLY A 22 -11.46 8.03 0.15
CA GLY A 22 -12.61 8.64 -0.50
C GLY A 22 -12.22 9.79 -1.43
N LEU A 23 -11.38 10.70 -0.95
CA LEU A 23 -10.89 11.83 -1.73
C LEU A 23 -10.11 11.37 -2.96
N SER A 24 -9.19 10.41 -2.80
CA SER A 24 -8.43 9.86 -3.93
C SER A 24 -9.34 9.13 -4.93
N GLY A 25 -10.35 8.40 -4.46
CA GLY A 25 -11.35 7.77 -5.33
C GLY A 25 -12.10 8.78 -6.18
N LEU A 26 -12.56 9.88 -5.57
CA LEU A 26 -13.23 10.97 -6.30
C LEU A 26 -12.33 11.59 -7.37
N LEU A 27 -11.05 11.83 -7.07
CA LEU A 27 -10.09 12.37 -8.03
C LEU A 27 -9.82 11.42 -9.20
N ILE A 28 -9.73 10.11 -8.94
CA ILE A 28 -9.54 9.08 -9.98
C ILE A 28 -10.77 9.01 -10.88
N ILE A 29 -11.98 8.99 -10.29
CA ILE A 29 -13.24 9.00 -11.06
C ILE A 29 -13.34 10.25 -11.91
N ALA A 30 -13.06 11.44 -11.35
CA ALA A 30 -13.09 12.69 -12.08
C ALA A 30 -12.09 12.68 -13.27
N ARG A 31 -10.89 12.16 -13.06
CA ARG A 31 -9.87 12.02 -14.09
C ARG A 31 -10.30 11.06 -15.21
N LEU A 32 -10.88 9.91 -14.87
CA LEU A 32 -11.40 8.94 -15.84
C LEU A 32 -12.58 9.52 -16.62
N TRP A 33 -13.49 10.22 -15.93
CA TRP A 33 -14.64 10.88 -16.54
C TRP A 33 -14.22 11.95 -17.55
N LEU A 34 -13.27 12.81 -17.19
CA LEU A 34 -12.72 13.84 -18.09
C LEU A 34 -12.09 13.22 -19.35
N ARG A 35 -11.30 12.14 -19.20
CA ARG A 35 -10.63 11.50 -20.33
C ARG A 35 -11.59 10.79 -21.27
N LEU A 36 -12.54 10.04 -20.73
CA LEU A 36 -13.49 9.24 -21.51
C LEU A 36 -14.58 10.10 -22.15
N GLN A 37 -15.21 10.97 -21.36
CA GLN A 37 -16.40 11.68 -21.80
C GLN A 37 -16.06 12.97 -22.55
N ILE A 38 -15.08 13.75 -22.07
CA ILE A 38 -14.77 15.07 -22.63
C ILE A 38 -13.67 14.97 -23.69
N GLN A 39 -12.60 14.23 -23.42
CA GLN A 39 -11.46 14.13 -24.34
C GLN A 39 -11.58 12.99 -25.37
N SER A 40 -12.51 12.04 -25.18
CA SER A 40 -12.67 10.85 -26.03
C SER A 40 -11.36 10.10 -26.29
N GLN A 41 -10.46 10.07 -25.30
CA GLN A 41 -9.17 9.41 -25.42
C GLN A 41 -9.23 7.99 -24.85
N PRO A 42 -8.44 7.04 -25.42
CA PRO A 42 -8.34 5.70 -24.86
C PRO A 42 -7.72 5.75 -23.46
N LEU A 43 -8.07 4.76 -22.62
CA LEU A 43 -7.52 4.68 -21.27
C LEU A 43 -5.99 4.61 -21.32
N ALA A 44 -5.34 5.50 -20.57
CA ALA A 44 -3.90 5.43 -20.40
C ALA A 44 -3.53 4.28 -19.48
N LEU A 45 -2.36 3.66 -19.73
CA LEU A 45 -1.75 2.74 -18.76
C LEU A 45 -1.61 3.36 -17.37
N SER A 46 -1.36 4.68 -17.29
CA SER A 46 -1.34 5.41 -16.03
C SER A 46 -2.67 5.35 -15.27
N ASP A 47 -3.81 5.39 -15.97
CA ASP A 47 -5.11 5.43 -15.32
C ASP A 47 -5.47 4.04 -14.79
N GLY A 48 -5.15 2.97 -15.54
CA GLY A 48 -5.28 1.60 -15.06
C GLY A 48 -4.44 1.31 -13.81
N LEU A 49 -3.19 1.79 -13.77
CA LEU A 49 -2.32 1.65 -12.60
C LEU A 49 -2.86 2.39 -11.38
N LEU A 50 -3.47 3.57 -11.56
CA LEU A 50 -4.12 4.31 -10.46
C LEU A 50 -5.32 3.56 -9.90
N VAL A 51 -6.14 2.94 -10.76
CA VAL A 51 -7.28 2.14 -10.34
C VAL A 51 -6.83 0.91 -9.54
N ILE A 52 -5.80 0.19 -10.01
CA ILE A 52 -5.22 -0.95 -9.28
C ILE A 52 -4.64 -0.50 -7.92
N ALA A 53 -3.95 0.64 -7.89
CA ALA A 53 -3.44 1.21 -6.64
C ALA A 53 -4.57 1.53 -5.66
N TRP A 54 -5.67 2.11 -6.13
CA TRP A 54 -6.82 2.45 -5.30
C TRP A 54 -7.51 1.19 -4.74
N PHE A 55 -7.68 0.14 -5.54
CA PHE A 55 -8.19 -1.15 -5.05
C PHE A 55 -7.24 -1.80 -4.03
N SER A 56 -5.92 -1.64 -4.19
CA SER A 56 -4.94 -2.11 -3.21
C SER A 56 -5.08 -1.35 -1.88
N CYS A 57 -5.25 -0.02 -1.93
CA CYS A 57 -5.56 0.79 -0.75
C CYS A 57 -6.90 0.38 -0.09
N LEU A 58 -7.92 0.05 -0.89
CA LEU A 58 -9.21 -0.43 -0.40
C LEU A 58 -9.05 -1.77 0.34
N ALA A 59 -8.31 -2.72 -0.24
CA ALA A 59 -8.01 -3.99 0.41
C ALA A 59 -7.26 -3.79 1.73
N GLN A 60 -6.28 -2.88 1.75
CA GLN A 60 -5.60 -2.51 2.99
C GLN A 60 -6.57 -1.91 4.01
N ALA A 61 -7.47 -1.01 3.60
CA ALA A 61 -8.46 -0.42 4.49
C ALA A 61 -9.34 -1.47 5.17
N VAL A 62 -9.80 -2.47 4.42
CA VAL A 62 -10.60 -3.58 4.94
C VAL A 62 -9.81 -4.39 5.99
N LEU A 63 -8.55 -4.72 5.71
CA LEU A 63 -7.72 -5.46 6.66
C LEU A 63 -7.44 -4.67 7.95
N VAL A 64 -7.29 -3.35 7.87
CA VAL A 64 -7.13 -2.49 9.06
C VAL A 64 -8.42 -2.46 9.89
N ILE A 65 -9.61 -2.51 9.27
CA ILE A 65 -10.88 -2.67 10.02
C ILE A 65 -10.91 -4.02 10.75
N LEU A 66 -10.49 -5.10 10.09
CA LEU A 66 -10.44 -6.42 10.73
C LEU A 66 -9.51 -6.39 11.94
N MET A 67 -8.33 -5.78 11.84
CA MET A 67 -7.43 -5.60 12.99
C MET A 67 -8.03 -4.73 14.10
N ARG A 68 -8.85 -3.73 13.75
CA ARG A 68 -9.57 -2.93 14.73
C ARG A 68 -10.58 -3.78 15.50
N ASN A 69 -11.30 -4.67 14.82
CA ASN A 69 -12.28 -5.55 15.45
C ASN A 69 -11.62 -6.58 16.39
N GLU A 70 -10.35 -6.91 16.18
CA GLU A 70 -9.58 -7.78 17.06
C GLU A 70 -9.01 -7.06 18.30
N ASP A 71 -9.31 -5.76 18.48
CA ASP A 71 -8.80 -4.88 19.54
C ASP A 71 -7.27 -4.81 19.58
N VAL A 72 -6.63 -4.91 18.42
CA VAL A 72 -5.16 -4.87 18.29
C VAL A 72 -4.65 -3.44 18.07
N LEU A 73 -5.52 -2.55 17.59
CA LEU A 73 -5.16 -1.20 17.15
C LEU A 73 -5.10 -0.21 18.34
N HIS A 74 -4.47 -0.57 19.44
CA HIS A 74 -4.25 0.32 20.58
C HIS A 74 -2.87 1.00 20.51
N PRO A 75 -2.76 2.27 20.95
CA PRO A 75 -1.50 3.00 20.95
C PRO A 75 -0.42 2.35 21.84
N ASP A 76 -0.84 1.53 22.79
CA ASP A 76 0.03 0.84 23.76
C ASP A 76 0.57 -0.49 23.23
N ILE A 77 0.02 -1.00 22.13
CA ILE A 77 0.42 -2.25 21.49
C ILE A 77 1.44 -1.96 20.39
N ASN A 78 2.64 -2.52 20.54
CA ASN A 78 3.69 -2.42 19.52
C ASN A 78 3.31 -3.20 18.26
N TYR A 79 3.80 -2.74 17.10
CA TYR A 79 3.62 -3.44 15.81
C TYR A 79 4.20 -4.87 15.79
N THR A 80 5.13 -5.16 16.69
CA THR A 80 5.72 -6.49 16.91
C THR A 80 4.88 -7.40 17.81
N LEU A 81 3.77 -6.89 18.37
CA LEU A 81 2.89 -7.57 19.33
C LEU A 81 3.58 -8.06 20.62
N PHE A 82 4.84 -7.67 20.89
CA PHE A 82 5.58 -8.12 22.09
C PHE A 82 4.90 -7.73 23.41
N ASN A 83 4.11 -6.65 23.42
CA ASN A 83 3.45 -6.15 24.62
C ASN A 83 1.99 -6.61 24.76
N TRP A 84 1.52 -7.49 23.88
CA TRP A 84 0.13 -7.93 23.86
C TRP A 84 0.02 -9.39 24.28
N GLU A 85 -0.42 -9.59 25.51
CA GLU A 85 -0.78 -10.91 26.02
C GLU A 85 -2.21 -11.25 25.57
N ALA A 86 -2.32 -12.11 24.56
CA ALA A 86 -3.57 -12.63 24.04
C ALA A 86 -3.52 -14.15 23.95
N ASP A 87 -4.70 -14.78 23.88
CA ASP A 87 -4.81 -16.22 23.69
C ASP A 87 -4.01 -16.66 22.45
N PRO A 88 -3.26 -17.79 22.52
CA PRO A 88 -2.47 -18.31 21.39
C PRO A 88 -3.19 -18.34 20.03
N PRO A 89 -4.47 -18.80 19.92
CA PRO A 89 -5.18 -18.78 18.64
C PRO A 89 -5.48 -17.36 18.12
N LYS A 90 -5.72 -16.40 19.01
CA LYS A 90 -5.98 -15.00 18.63
C LYS A 90 -4.70 -14.34 18.13
N LEU A 91 -3.58 -14.60 18.80
CA LEU A 91 -2.26 -14.09 18.41
C LEU A 91 -1.84 -14.59 17.02
N GLU A 92 -2.07 -15.87 16.73
CA GLU A 92 -1.79 -16.45 15.41
C GLU A 92 -2.64 -15.80 14.30
N HIS A 93 -3.94 -15.59 14.56
CA HIS A 93 -4.85 -14.95 13.61
C HIS A 93 -4.40 -13.51 13.27
N VAL A 94 -4.06 -12.73 14.30
CA VAL A 94 -3.61 -11.34 14.14
C VAL A 94 -2.28 -11.26 13.39
N ARG A 95 -1.33 -12.17 13.67
CA ARG A 95 -0.06 -12.23 12.93
C ARG A 95 -0.29 -12.54 11.44
N LYS A 96 -1.22 -13.43 11.11
CA LYS A 96 -1.64 -13.68 9.73
C LYS A 96 -2.24 -12.43 9.09
N LEU A 97 -3.11 -11.70 9.80
CA LEU A 97 -3.69 -10.44 9.29
C LEU A 97 -2.60 -9.39 9.00
N ILE A 98 -1.65 -9.21 9.91
CA ILE A 98 -0.52 -8.27 9.71
C ILE A 98 0.30 -8.68 8.49
N TRP A 99 0.63 -9.96 8.36
CA TRP A 99 1.38 -10.47 7.21
C TRP A 99 0.64 -10.23 5.89
N VAL A 100 -0.67 -10.51 5.84
CA VAL A 100 -1.51 -10.27 4.64
C VAL A 100 -1.59 -8.78 4.31
N THR A 101 -1.60 -7.90 5.30
CA THR A 101 -1.76 -6.44 5.12
C THR A 101 -0.55 -5.77 4.47
N ILE A 102 0.63 -6.39 4.59
CA ILE A 102 1.86 -5.87 3.99
C ILE A 102 1.82 -5.95 2.45
N PHE A 103 1.14 -6.94 1.87
CA PHE A 103 0.99 -7.07 0.42
C PHE A 103 0.25 -5.89 -0.23
N PRO A 104 -1.01 -5.59 0.11
CA PRO A 104 -1.73 -4.47 -0.47
C PRO A 104 -1.06 -3.13 -0.17
N PHE A 105 -0.36 -3.00 0.97
CA PHE A 105 0.44 -1.83 1.29
C PHE A 105 1.58 -1.60 0.27
N PHE A 106 2.43 -2.61 0.03
CA PHE A 106 3.50 -2.48 -0.96
C PHE A 106 2.94 -2.32 -2.36
N SER A 107 1.93 -3.09 -2.74
CA SER A 107 1.28 -2.96 -4.05
C SER A 107 0.75 -1.54 -4.28
N ALA A 108 0.02 -0.96 -3.32
CA ALA A 108 -0.47 0.42 -3.43
C ALA A 108 0.68 1.43 -3.61
N LEU A 109 1.74 1.35 -2.79
CA LEU A 109 2.88 2.26 -2.88
C LEU A 109 3.62 2.18 -4.21
N TYR A 110 3.87 0.97 -4.72
CA TYR A 110 4.58 0.80 -5.99
C TYR A 110 3.70 1.11 -7.20
N PHE A 111 2.40 0.76 -7.19
CA PHE A 111 1.49 1.14 -8.27
C PHE A 111 1.30 2.65 -8.40
N CYS A 112 1.29 3.40 -7.29
CA CYS A 112 1.33 4.86 -7.33
C CYS A 112 2.59 5.39 -8.02
N LYS A 113 3.77 4.81 -7.74
CA LYS A 113 5.02 5.17 -8.44
C LYS A 113 4.95 4.84 -9.92
N PHE A 114 4.44 3.67 -10.29
CA PHE A 114 4.28 3.27 -11.69
C PHE A 114 3.30 4.17 -12.44
N ALA A 115 2.19 4.57 -11.81
CA ALA A 115 1.26 5.54 -12.39
C ALA A 115 1.90 6.90 -12.68
N LEU A 116 2.73 7.41 -11.75
CA LEU A 116 3.50 8.63 -11.97
C LEU A 116 4.49 8.48 -13.13
N LEU A 117 5.26 7.39 -13.16
CA LEU A 117 6.21 7.09 -14.24
C LEU A 117 5.53 6.95 -15.61
N ALA A 118 4.35 6.31 -15.64
CA ALA A 118 3.53 6.20 -16.85
C ALA A 118 3.01 7.57 -17.32
N THR A 119 2.64 8.46 -16.39
CA THR A 119 2.27 9.85 -16.72
C THR A 119 3.48 10.61 -17.29
N TYR A 120 4.68 10.45 -16.71
CA TYR A 120 5.91 11.07 -17.23
C TYR A 120 6.29 10.55 -18.63
N LEU A 121 6.04 9.26 -18.92
CA LEU A 121 6.26 8.71 -20.27
C LEU A 121 5.35 9.36 -21.32
N GLN A 122 4.14 9.78 -20.94
CA GLN A 122 3.24 10.51 -21.84
C GLN A 122 3.62 11.98 -21.98
N LEU A 123 4.13 12.59 -20.90
CA LEU A 123 4.51 13.99 -20.89
C LEU A 123 5.82 14.25 -21.66
N PHE A 124 6.78 13.33 -21.60
CA PHE A 124 8.09 13.52 -22.23
C PHE A 124 8.13 12.95 -23.65
N PRO A 125 8.22 13.82 -24.67
CA PRO A 125 8.26 13.40 -26.06
C PRO A 125 9.59 12.70 -26.42
N PRO A 126 9.61 11.86 -27.47
CA PRO A 126 10.75 11.00 -27.81
C PRO A 126 12.06 11.73 -28.13
N PHE A 127 12.02 13.02 -28.46
CA PHE A 127 13.21 13.80 -28.78
C PHE A 127 14.12 14.07 -27.57
N MET A 128 13.59 14.04 -26.33
CA MET A 128 14.37 14.25 -25.11
C MET A 128 15.04 12.94 -24.64
N THR A 129 16.05 12.49 -25.39
CA THR A 129 16.67 11.17 -25.21
C THR A 129 17.32 10.94 -23.84
N VAL A 130 17.97 11.95 -23.25
CA VAL A 130 18.60 11.86 -21.92
C VAL A 130 17.55 11.62 -20.83
N LEU A 131 16.50 12.44 -20.83
CA LEU A 131 15.43 12.35 -19.85
C LEU A 131 14.68 11.01 -19.96
N ARG A 132 14.49 10.52 -21.19
CA ARG A 132 13.82 9.24 -21.43
C ARG A 132 14.67 8.05 -20.98
N LYS A 133 16.00 8.09 -21.14
CA LYS A 133 16.90 7.07 -20.58
C LYS A 133 16.85 7.04 -19.06
N MET A 134 16.88 8.21 -18.41
CA MET A 134 16.74 8.33 -16.95
C MET A 134 15.39 7.78 -16.48
N LEU A 135 14.31 8.08 -17.19
CA LEU A 135 12.98 7.58 -16.87
C LEU A 135 12.89 6.05 -16.96
N TYR A 136 13.47 5.43 -18.00
CA TYR A 136 13.54 3.97 -18.09
C TYR A 136 14.38 3.36 -16.97
N ALA A 137 15.51 3.97 -16.60
CA ALA A 137 16.31 3.52 -15.47
C ALA A 137 15.50 3.54 -14.16
N THR A 138 14.72 4.59 -13.91
CA THR A 138 13.83 4.69 -12.74
C THR A 138 12.72 3.65 -12.78
N ILE A 139 12.14 3.36 -13.95
CA ILE A 139 11.15 2.29 -14.10
C ILE A 139 11.75 0.94 -13.71
N VAL A 140 12.93 0.60 -14.22
CA VAL A 140 13.63 -0.66 -13.89
C VAL A 140 13.95 -0.73 -12.39
N TYR A 141 14.38 0.38 -11.78
CA TYR A 141 14.62 0.46 -10.34
C TYR A 141 13.34 0.24 -9.53
N CYS A 142 12.22 0.87 -9.90
CA CYS A 142 10.95 0.68 -9.19
C CYS A 142 10.40 -0.75 -9.35
N VAL A 143 10.52 -1.35 -10.54
CA VAL A 143 10.09 -2.73 -10.80
C VAL A 143 10.93 -3.72 -10.00
N SER A 144 12.25 -3.57 -10.01
CA SER A 144 13.14 -4.42 -9.21
C SER A 144 12.89 -4.25 -7.71
N GLY A 145 12.70 -3.02 -7.23
CA GLY A 145 12.32 -2.75 -5.85
C GLY A 145 11.02 -3.47 -5.45
N TYR A 146 9.99 -3.43 -6.30
CA TYR A 146 8.73 -4.14 -6.04
C TYR A 146 8.94 -5.66 -5.94
N ILE A 147 9.67 -6.24 -6.89
CA ILE A 147 9.98 -7.68 -6.90
C ILE A 147 10.74 -8.06 -5.63
N VAL A 148 11.74 -7.28 -5.23
CA VAL A 148 12.51 -7.52 -4.00
C VAL A 148 11.62 -7.42 -2.77
N SER A 149 10.77 -6.40 -2.65
CA SER A 149 9.85 -6.25 -1.51
C SER A 149 8.89 -7.44 -1.36
N ILE A 150 8.29 -7.89 -2.46
CA ILE A 150 7.39 -9.06 -2.45
C ILE A 150 8.17 -10.35 -2.17
N SER A 151 9.36 -10.51 -2.76
CA SER A 151 10.20 -11.68 -2.53
C SER A 151 10.64 -11.76 -1.08
N LEU A 152 11.06 -10.65 -0.47
CA LEU A 152 11.36 -10.60 0.96
C LEU A 152 10.14 -11.00 1.78
N GLN A 153 8.94 -10.47 1.49
CA GLN A 153 7.74 -10.84 2.24
C GLN A 153 7.39 -12.35 2.19
N LEU A 154 7.74 -13.01 1.09
CA LEU A 154 7.51 -14.44 0.90
C LEU A 154 8.63 -15.32 1.47
N PHE A 155 9.89 -14.88 1.37
CA PHE A 155 11.05 -15.71 1.67
C PHE A 155 11.78 -15.37 2.99
N LEU A 156 11.50 -14.23 3.62
CA LEU A 156 12.18 -13.82 4.85
C LEU A 156 12.00 -14.85 5.98
N CYS A 157 10.80 -15.43 6.07
CA CYS A 157 10.46 -16.47 7.02
C CYS A 157 10.08 -17.74 6.27
N TRP A 158 11.07 -18.50 5.82
CA TRP A 158 10.87 -19.82 5.24
C TRP A 158 11.07 -20.90 6.31
N PRO A 159 10.10 -21.81 6.56
CA PRO A 159 8.76 -21.92 5.96
C PRO A 159 7.81 -20.80 6.41
N ILE A 160 6.85 -20.42 5.55
CA ILE A 160 5.91 -19.29 5.74
C ILE A 160 5.20 -19.31 7.10
N GLU A 161 5.04 -20.51 7.65
CA GLU A 161 4.49 -20.83 8.96
C GLU A 161 5.19 -20.10 10.13
N ARG A 162 6.48 -19.80 9.99
CA ARG A 162 7.25 -19.04 10.98
C ARG A 162 6.78 -17.60 11.14
N ASN A 163 6.00 -17.04 10.21
CA ASN A 163 5.44 -15.70 10.40
C ASN A 163 4.37 -15.66 11.49
N TRP A 164 3.74 -16.79 11.84
CA TRP A 164 2.62 -16.81 12.78
C TRP A 164 2.81 -17.71 13.98
N TYR A 165 3.49 -18.86 13.85
CA TYR A 165 3.87 -19.66 15.01
C TYR A 165 4.99 -18.95 15.78
N GLY A 166 4.74 -18.61 17.05
CA GLY A 166 5.84 -18.23 17.95
C GLY A 166 6.75 -19.43 18.16
N ASP A 167 8.06 -19.21 18.28
CA ASP A 167 8.95 -20.26 18.78
C ASP A 167 8.40 -20.76 20.14
N PRO A 168 8.38 -22.08 20.39
CA PRO A 168 7.99 -22.62 21.69
C PRO A 168 8.91 -22.14 22.83
#